data_AF-A0A1T4ZKD5-F1
#
_entry.id   AF-A0A1T4ZKD5-F1
#
_cell.length_a   1.000
_cell.length_b   1.000
_cell.length_c   1.000
_cell.angle_alpha   90.00
_cell.angle_beta   90.00
_cell.angle_gamma   90.00
#
_symmetry.space_group_name_H-M   'P 1'
#
loop_
_entity.id
_entity.type
_entity.pdbx_description
1 polymer ?
#
loop_
_entity_poly.entity_id
_entity_poly.type
_entity_poly.pdbx_seq_one_letter_code
_entity_poly.pdbx_strand_id
1 'polypeptide(L)'
;MDKSLRKWLSGVLLVAPVLLTSCSLNLSLPQVNESDKAQFVMQTMTTGQQAYYQANGQFANSIQGLSLNANLDTGEYRYSVNTEGQYAETVLMTAAAKQDGLPSYAGVVTVSHTAGGVMAIANICKTDQPSTEPPALSPTPVPGEGLKCPAGSSPVR
;
A
#
# COMPACT_ATOMS: atom_id res chain seq x y z
N MET A 1 60.30 46.35 -16.86
CA MET A 1 60.56 45.31 -15.84
C MET A 1 59.28 45.14 -15.05
N ASP A 2 58.69 43.98 -14.80
CA ASP A 2 58.80 42.58 -15.23
C ASP A 2 57.59 41.86 -14.56
N LYS A 3 57.16 40.75 -15.16
CA LYS A 3 56.25 39.68 -14.70
C LYS A 3 54.74 39.99 -14.63
N SER A 4 53.92 39.61 -15.61
CA SER A 4 53.68 38.28 -16.21
C SER A 4 52.93 37.31 -15.30
N LEU A 5 51.76 36.91 -15.80
CA LEU A 5 51.05 35.65 -15.62
C LEU A 5 50.62 35.24 -14.20
N ARG A 6 49.30 35.18 -14.01
CA ARG A 6 48.60 33.93 -13.68
C ARG A 6 47.13 34.02 -14.07
N LYS A 7 46.80 33.35 -15.18
CA LYS A 7 45.46 32.90 -15.52
C LYS A 7 44.94 32.06 -14.34
N TRP A 8 43.86 32.47 -13.70
CA TRP A 8 43.07 31.57 -12.86
C TRP A 8 41.90 31.08 -13.70
N LEU A 9 41.97 29.79 -13.98
CA LEU A 9 41.03 29.02 -14.76
C LEU A 9 39.66 29.02 -14.10
N SER A 10 38.65 29.22 -14.95
CA SER A 10 37.35 28.56 -14.97
C SER A 10 37.10 27.57 -13.82
N GLY A 11 36.35 28.01 -12.83
CA GLY A 11 35.83 27.19 -11.74
C GLY A 11 34.37 27.47 -11.49
N VAL A 12 33.54 27.46 -12.54
CA VAL A 12 32.08 27.37 -12.35
C VAL A 12 31.80 25.90 -12.01
N LEU A 13 31.82 25.60 -10.71
CA LEU A 13 31.27 24.35 -10.20
C LEU A 13 29.76 24.42 -10.43
N LEU A 14 29.30 23.95 -11.60
CA LEU A 14 27.89 23.70 -11.86
C LEU A 14 27.45 22.57 -10.93
N VAL A 15 27.06 22.91 -9.72
CA VAL A 15 26.28 22.03 -8.85
C VAL A 15 24.90 21.96 -9.50
N ALA A 16 24.73 21.08 -10.48
CA ALA A 16 23.41 20.75 -10.99
C ALA A 16 22.62 20.20 -9.79
N PRO A 17 21.54 20.86 -9.34
CA PRO A 17 20.68 20.26 -8.34
C PRO A 17 20.13 19.00 -8.97
N VAL A 18 20.57 17.84 -8.49
CA VAL A 18 19.93 16.56 -8.81
C VAL A 18 18.53 16.69 -8.25
N LEU A 19 17.58 17.09 -9.08
CA LEU A 19 16.17 17.04 -8.76
C LEU A 19 15.88 15.56 -8.51
N LEU A 20 15.80 15.18 -7.24
CA LEU A 20 15.28 13.88 -6.82
C LEU A 20 13.80 13.87 -7.22
N THR A 21 13.53 13.65 -8.50
CA THR A 21 12.18 13.39 -8.98
C THR A 21 11.72 12.13 -8.29
N SER A 22 10.86 12.29 -7.30
CA SER A 22 10.16 11.21 -6.63
C SER A 22 9.55 10.32 -7.70
N CYS A 23 9.96 9.05 -7.77
CA CYS A 23 9.33 8.07 -8.64
C CYS A 23 7.91 7.83 -8.14
N SER A 24 6.94 8.54 -8.70
CA SER A 24 5.52 8.22 -8.50
C SER A 24 5.18 6.99 -9.33
N LEU A 25 4.62 5.96 -8.70
CA LEU A 25 4.15 4.77 -9.40
C LEU A 25 2.80 5.09 -10.04
N ASN A 26 2.78 5.26 -11.36
CA ASN A 26 1.52 5.37 -12.10
C ASN A 26 0.94 3.97 -12.27
N LEU A 27 -0.08 3.64 -11.48
CA LEU A 27 -0.71 2.33 -11.51
C LEU A 27 -1.72 2.27 -12.68
N SER A 28 -1.38 1.53 -13.73
CA SER A 28 -2.31 1.19 -14.80
C SER A 28 -3.26 0.08 -14.31
N LEU A 29 -4.55 0.40 -14.18
CA LEU A 29 -5.55 -0.59 -13.80
C LEU A 29 -5.82 -1.58 -14.96
N PRO A 30 -5.94 -2.89 -14.66
CA PRO A 30 -6.25 -3.90 -15.68
C PRO A 30 -7.64 -3.66 -16.28
N GLN A 31 -7.79 -3.95 -17.59
CA GLN A 31 -9.07 -3.86 -18.31
C GLN A 31 -9.89 -5.14 -18.10
N VAL A 32 -10.32 -5.37 -16.85
CA VAL A 32 -11.11 -6.53 -16.40
C VAL A 32 -12.42 -6.05 -15.77
N ASN A 33 -13.24 -6.97 -15.25
CA ASN A 33 -14.45 -6.57 -14.52
C ASN A 33 -14.09 -5.77 -13.25
N GLU A 34 -15.06 -5.04 -12.69
CA GLU A 34 -14.83 -4.15 -11.54
C GLU A 34 -14.37 -4.90 -10.28
N SER A 35 -14.84 -6.13 -10.07
CA SER A 35 -14.40 -6.97 -8.94
C SER A 35 -12.91 -7.33 -9.06
N ASP A 36 -12.46 -7.73 -10.25
CA ASP A 36 -11.07 -8.10 -10.49
C ASP A 36 -10.15 -6.86 -10.42
N LYS A 37 -10.63 -5.68 -10.85
CA LYS A 37 -9.91 -4.42 -10.64
C LYS A 37 -9.74 -4.12 -9.16
N ALA A 38 -10.80 -4.23 -8.36
CA ALA A 38 -10.73 -3.99 -6.92
C ALA A 38 -9.79 -4.98 -6.22
N GLN A 39 -9.85 -6.26 -6.60
CA GLN A 39 -8.91 -7.26 -6.12
C GLN A 39 -7.45 -6.89 -6.43
N PHE A 40 -7.17 -6.48 -7.67
CA PHE A 40 -5.83 -6.03 -8.07
C PHE A 40 -5.35 -4.81 -7.26
N VAL A 41 -6.22 -3.83 -7.02
CA VAL A 41 -5.89 -2.67 -6.19
C VAL A 41 -5.61 -3.10 -4.74
N MET A 42 -6.41 -3.99 -4.16
CA MET A 42 -6.19 -4.52 -2.81
C MET A 42 -4.86 -5.29 -2.69
N GLN A 43 -4.50 -6.12 -3.67
CA GLN A 43 -3.22 -6.82 -3.73
C GLN A 43 -2.04 -5.84 -3.87
N THR A 44 -2.21 -4.81 -4.69
CA THR A 44 -1.21 -3.75 -4.88
C THR A 44 -1.00 -2.95 -3.61
N MET A 45 -2.07 -2.51 -2.93
CA MET A 45 -1.98 -1.82 -1.64
C MET A 45 -1.29 -2.69 -0.59
N THR A 46 -1.66 -3.97 -0.51
CA THR A 46 -1.07 -4.93 0.44
C THR A 46 0.43 -5.13 0.22
N THR A 47 0.86 -5.22 -1.03
CA THR A 47 2.29 -5.31 -1.40
C THR A 47 3.01 -4.00 -1.11
N GLY A 48 2.39 -2.87 -1.46
CA GLY A 48 2.89 -1.53 -1.18
C GLY A 48 3.10 -1.27 0.31
N GLN A 49 2.18 -1.73 1.17
CA GLN A 49 2.31 -1.60 2.62
C GLN A 49 3.50 -2.38 3.18
N GLN A 50 3.72 -3.61 2.71
CA GLN A 50 4.88 -4.40 3.12
C GLN A 50 6.20 -3.72 2.72
N ALA A 51 6.29 -3.21 1.48
CA ALA A 51 7.45 -2.47 1.01
C ALA A 51 7.64 -1.15 1.79
N TYR A 52 6.55 -0.43 2.06
CA TYR A 52 6.58 0.82 2.82
C TYR A 52 7.08 0.59 4.25
N TYR A 53 6.61 -0.47 4.92
CA TYR A 53 7.10 -0.84 6.25
C TYR A 53 8.58 -1.21 6.23
N GLN A 54 9.03 -2.00 5.25
CA GLN A 54 10.45 -2.34 5.12
C GLN A 54 11.35 -1.10 4.96
N ALA A 55 10.86 -0.07 4.27
CA ALA A 55 11.62 1.17 4.07
C ALA A 55 11.52 2.15 5.25
N ASN A 56 10.40 2.18 5.99
CA ASN A 56 10.10 3.26 6.95
C ASN A 56 9.90 2.79 8.40
N GLY A 57 9.79 1.49 8.66
CA GLY A 57 9.54 0.92 9.99
C GLY A 57 8.11 1.10 10.53
N GLN A 58 7.17 1.57 9.70
CA GLN A 58 5.75 1.76 10.01
C GLN A 58 4.92 1.62 8.74
N PHE A 59 3.62 1.28 8.85
CA PHE A 59 2.74 1.25 7.67
C PHE A 59 2.31 2.65 7.22
N ALA A 60 2.00 2.79 5.93
CA ALA A 60 1.40 4.01 5.41
C ALA A 60 -0.05 4.12 5.90
N ASN A 61 -0.43 5.31 6.39
CA ASN A 61 -1.76 5.59 6.90
C ASN A 61 -2.74 6.14 5.84
N SER A 62 -2.33 6.17 4.57
CA SER A 62 -3.14 6.70 3.47
C SER A 62 -2.73 6.06 2.14
N ILE A 63 -3.63 6.10 1.17
CA ILE A 63 -3.38 5.64 -0.21
C ILE A 63 -2.29 6.50 -0.87
N GLN A 64 -2.32 7.82 -0.63
CA GLN A 64 -1.31 8.75 -1.16
C GLN A 64 0.08 8.46 -0.59
N GLY A 65 0.16 8.04 0.68
CA GLY A 65 1.43 7.60 1.30
C GLY A 65 2.07 6.41 0.58
N LEU A 66 1.27 5.55 -0.07
CA LEU A 66 1.76 4.45 -0.89
C LEU A 66 2.20 4.89 -2.30
N SER A 67 2.12 6.18 -2.62
CA SER A 67 2.41 6.73 -3.95
C SER A 67 1.59 6.07 -5.07
N LEU A 68 0.40 5.58 -4.74
CA LEU A 68 -0.53 4.97 -5.69
C LEU A 68 -1.35 6.07 -6.38
N ASN A 69 -0.89 6.49 -7.56
CA ASN A 69 -1.62 7.43 -8.41
C ASN A 69 -2.60 6.69 -9.33
N ALA A 70 -3.57 5.99 -8.76
CA ALA A 70 -4.72 5.47 -9.50
C ALA A 70 -5.93 6.36 -9.22
N ASN A 71 -6.78 6.60 -10.23
CA ASN A 71 -8.03 7.34 -10.06
C ASN A 71 -9.09 6.48 -9.35
N LEU A 72 -8.78 6.05 -8.12
CA LEU A 72 -9.58 5.14 -7.31
C LEU A 72 -10.95 5.73 -6.93
N ASP A 73 -11.07 7.06 -6.95
CA ASP A 73 -12.31 7.76 -6.60
C ASP A 73 -13.43 7.56 -7.64
N THR A 74 -13.06 7.31 -8.91
CA THR A 74 -14.01 7.18 -10.02
C THR A 74 -14.57 5.77 -10.24
N GLY A 75 -14.06 4.75 -9.53
CA GLY A 75 -14.50 3.36 -9.71
C GLY A 75 -15.76 3.00 -8.92
N GLU A 76 -16.21 1.75 -9.04
CA GLU A 76 -17.37 1.19 -8.30
C GLU A 76 -17.09 0.89 -6.82
N TYR A 77 -15.91 1.26 -6.32
CA TYR A 77 -15.45 0.95 -4.98
C TYR A 77 -15.00 2.20 -4.23
N ARG A 78 -15.19 2.18 -2.92
CA ARG A 78 -14.68 3.18 -1.98
C ARG A 78 -13.54 2.54 -1.18
N TYR A 79 -12.34 3.07 -1.40
CA TYR A 79 -11.13 2.54 -0.78
C TYR A 79 -10.84 3.26 0.53
N SER A 80 -10.33 2.53 1.52
CA SER A 80 -9.83 3.12 2.76
C SER A 80 -8.56 2.42 3.22
N VAL A 81 -7.72 3.16 3.93
CA VAL A 81 -6.49 2.69 4.59
C VAL A 81 -6.48 3.32 5.97
N ASN A 82 -6.44 2.50 7.01
CA ASN A 82 -6.43 2.94 8.39
C ASN A 82 -5.37 2.16 9.17
N THR A 83 -4.56 2.86 9.95
CA THR A 83 -3.53 2.23 10.80
C THR A 83 -4.03 2.13 12.23
N GLU A 84 -3.59 1.08 12.92
CA GLU A 84 -3.93 0.80 14.31
C GLU A 84 -2.66 0.51 15.13
N GLY A 85 -2.75 0.70 16.45
CA GLY A 85 -1.64 0.49 17.39
C GLY A 85 -0.76 1.72 17.60
N GLN A 86 0.09 1.69 18.64
CA GLN A 86 0.91 2.85 19.05
C GLN A 86 1.95 3.27 18.00
N TYR A 87 2.32 2.38 17.07
CA TYR A 87 3.35 2.62 16.05
C TYR A 87 2.89 2.29 14.63
N ALA A 88 1.58 2.25 14.37
CA ALA A 88 1.04 1.82 13.07
C ALA A 88 1.61 0.46 12.62
N GLU A 89 1.73 -0.48 13.55
CA GLU A 89 2.18 -1.87 13.32
C GLU A 89 1.08 -2.75 12.73
N THR A 90 -0.11 -2.18 12.53
CA THR A 90 -1.22 -2.80 11.83
C THR A 90 -1.82 -1.79 10.87
N VAL A 91 -2.15 -2.23 9.67
CA VAL A 91 -2.94 -1.46 8.71
C VAL A 91 -4.09 -2.30 8.18
N LEU A 92 -5.28 -1.74 8.28
CA LEU A 92 -6.51 -2.24 7.69
C LEU A 92 -6.79 -1.48 6.41
N MET A 93 -7.14 -2.22 5.37
CA MET A 93 -7.47 -1.69 4.06
C MET A 93 -8.84 -2.23 3.65
N THR A 94 -9.64 -1.42 2.97
CA THR A 94 -10.93 -1.89 2.45
C THR A 94 -11.14 -1.44 1.02
N ALA A 95 -11.88 -2.23 0.25
CA ALA A 95 -12.57 -1.80 -0.94
C ALA A 95 -14.05 -2.14 -0.77
N ALA A 96 -14.85 -1.15 -0.35
CA ALA A 96 -16.29 -1.30 -0.18
C ALA A 96 -16.98 -1.03 -1.52
N ALA A 97 -17.80 -1.96 -2.01
CA ALA A 97 -18.60 -1.72 -3.21
C ALA A 97 -19.57 -0.55 -2.96
N LYS A 98 -19.72 0.34 -3.95
CA LYS A 98 -20.63 1.49 -3.88
C LYS A 98 -22.09 1.10 -4.15
N GLN A 99 -22.29 -0.06 -4.79
CA GLN A 99 -23.60 -0.56 -5.22
C GLN A 99 -23.68 -2.08 -4.98
N ASP A 100 -24.91 -2.59 -4.91
CA ASP A 100 -25.16 -4.03 -4.84
C ASP A 100 -24.70 -4.75 -6.12
N GLY A 101 -24.46 -6.06 -6.02
CA GLY A 101 -24.03 -6.90 -7.14
C GLY A 101 -22.52 -7.08 -7.27
N LEU A 102 -21.73 -6.37 -6.46
CA LEU A 102 -20.29 -6.54 -6.34
C LEU A 102 -19.89 -7.00 -4.92
N PRO A 103 -18.87 -7.85 -4.76
CA PRO A 103 -18.35 -8.21 -3.44
C PRO A 103 -17.54 -7.06 -2.84
N SER A 104 -17.42 -7.01 -1.52
CA SER A 104 -16.51 -6.09 -0.83
C SER A 104 -15.27 -6.81 -0.33
N TYR A 105 -14.20 -6.05 -0.13
CA TYR A 105 -12.90 -6.56 0.26
C TYR A 105 -12.40 -5.88 1.53
N ALA A 106 -11.75 -6.66 2.39
CA ALA A 106 -10.97 -6.17 3.51
C ALA A 106 -9.59 -6.83 3.47
N GLY A 107 -8.54 -6.08 3.79
CA GLY A 107 -7.18 -6.58 3.89
C GLY A 107 -6.55 -6.08 5.17
N VAL A 108 -5.62 -6.87 5.71
CA VAL A 108 -4.79 -6.47 6.83
C VAL A 108 -3.34 -6.79 6.53
N VAL A 109 -2.46 -5.90 6.97
CA VAL A 109 -1.04 -6.18 7.15
C VAL A 109 -0.70 -5.86 8.59
N THR A 110 -0.09 -6.80 9.30
CA THR A 110 0.33 -6.61 10.69
C THR A 110 1.74 -7.14 10.91
N VAL A 111 2.43 -6.56 11.87
CA VAL A 111 3.77 -6.98 12.27
C VAL A 111 3.66 -8.18 13.20
N SER A 112 4.40 -9.24 12.87
CA SER A 112 4.58 -10.42 13.71
C SER A 112 6.00 -10.48 14.23
N HIS A 113 6.12 -10.55 15.56
CA HIS A 113 7.38 -10.74 16.26
C HIS A 113 7.55 -12.24 16.54
N THR A 114 8.49 -12.87 15.85
CA THR A 114 8.82 -14.28 16.05
C THR A 114 10.26 -14.43 16.53
N ALA A 115 10.63 -15.63 16.99
CA ALA A 115 12.03 -15.92 17.34
C ALA A 115 13.00 -15.72 16.14
N GLY A 116 12.49 -15.77 14.90
CA GLY A 116 13.26 -15.53 13.68
C GLY A 116 13.35 -14.05 13.27
N GLY A 117 12.76 -13.13 14.04
CA GLY A 117 12.76 -11.70 13.78
C GLY A 117 11.37 -11.11 13.56
N VAL A 118 11.35 -9.88 13.03
CA VAL A 118 10.15 -9.09 12.76
C VAL A 118 9.74 -9.27 11.30
N MET A 119 8.51 -9.71 11.04
CA MET A 119 7.99 -9.88 9.69
C MET A 119 6.59 -9.27 9.55
N ALA A 120 6.28 -8.72 8.38
CA ALA A 120 4.92 -8.34 8.04
C ALA A 120 4.15 -9.58 7.53
N ILE A 121 2.98 -9.84 8.09
CA ILE A 121 2.05 -10.87 7.61
C ILE A 121 0.80 -10.18 7.08
N ALA A 122 0.25 -10.72 6.00
CA ALA A 122 -0.89 -10.11 5.31
C ALA A 122 -1.94 -11.15 4.92
N ASN A 123 -3.19 -10.71 4.86
CA ASN A 123 -4.27 -11.45 4.24
C ASN A 123 -5.30 -10.48 3.65
N ILE A 124 -5.99 -10.91 2.60
CA ILE A 124 -7.09 -10.18 1.97
C ILE A 124 -8.29 -11.13 1.92
N CYS A 125 -9.43 -10.66 2.38
CA CYS A 125 -10.70 -11.37 2.37
C CYS A 125 -11.70 -10.67 1.49
N LYS A 126 -12.49 -11.45 0.77
CA LYS A 126 -13.58 -11.01 -0.09
C LYS A 126 -14.89 -11.59 0.43
N THR A 127 -15.97 -10.81 0.46
CA THR A 127 -17.29 -11.35 0.80
C THR A 127 -17.70 -12.46 -0.17
N ASP A 128 -18.31 -13.52 0.35
CA ASP A 128 -18.77 -14.66 -0.47
C ASP A 128 -20.00 -14.30 -1.31
N GLN A 129 -20.76 -13.31 -0.86
CA GLN A 129 -21.91 -12.71 -1.56
C GLN A 129 -21.66 -11.22 -1.84
N PRO A 130 -22.35 -10.63 -2.82
CA PRO A 130 -22.32 -9.17 -3.02
C PRO A 130 -22.66 -8.41 -1.74
N SER A 131 -21.94 -7.32 -1.49
CA SER A 131 -22.07 -6.52 -0.28
C SER A 131 -21.48 -5.14 -0.50
N THR A 132 -22.13 -4.10 0.03
CA THR A 132 -21.59 -2.74 0.13
C THR A 132 -20.77 -2.52 1.42
N GLU A 133 -20.75 -3.51 2.30
CA GLU A 133 -19.97 -3.52 3.54
C GLU A 133 -18.80 -4.52 3.45
N PRO A 134 -17.56 -4.10 3.75
CA PRO A 134 -16.42 -4.98 3.84
C PRO A 134 -16.55 -6.03 4.97
N PRO A 135 -15.89 -7.20 4.83
CA PRO A 135 -15.79 -8.15 5.93
C PRO A 135 -15.13 -7.50 7.16
N ALA A 136 -15.68 -7.73 8.35
CA ALA A 136 -15.11 -7.28 9.62
C ALA A 136 -13.87 -8.12 9.98
N LEU A 137 -12.72 -7.74 9.45
CA LEU A 137 -11.49 -8.52 9.51
C LEU A 137 -10.75 -8.27 10.83
N SER A 138 -10.33 -9.34 11.50
CA SER A 138 -9.54 -9.24 12.73
C SER A 138 -8.06 -9.02 12.40
N PRO A 139 -7.39 -8.01 13.00
CA PRO A 139 -5.96 -7.82 12.81
C PRO A 139 -5.11 -8.81 13.61
N THR A 140 -5.72 -9.61 14.49
CA THR A 140 -4.99 -10.55 15.36
C THR A 140 -4.79 -11.88 14.64
N PRO A 141 -3.54 -12.33 14.43
CA PRO A 141 -3.26 -13.65 13.87
C PRO A 141 -3.66 -14.77 14.84
N VAL A 142 -4.24 -15.83 14.30
CA VAL A 142 -4.51 -17.06 15.05
C VAL A 142 -3.20 -17.87 15.15
N PRO A 143 -2.78 -18.31 16.36
CA PRO A 143 -1.58 -19.12 16.52
C PRO A 143 -1.59 -20.37 15.62
N GLY A 144 -0.53 -20.54 14.83
CA GLY A 144 -0.39 -21.67 13.90
C GLY A 144 -1.21 -21.56 12.60
N GLU A 145 -2.12 -20.59 12.48
CA GLU A 145 -2.98 -20.45 11.30
C GLU A 145 -2.90 -19.08 10.60
N GLY A 146 -2.30 -18.08 11.26
CA GLY A 146 -2.14 -16.74 10.71
C GLY A 146 -3.43 -15.93 10.71
N LEU A 147 -3.52 -14.95 9.81
CA LEU A 147 -4.68 -14.06 9.67
C LEU A 147 -5.83 -14.78 8.96
N LYS A 148 -7.02 -14.77 9.54
CA LYS A 148 -8.20 -15.50 9.05
C LYS A 148 -9.29 -14.57 8.52
N CYS A 149 -9.97 -15.03 7.48
CA CYS A 149 -11.19 -14.39 7.01
C CYS A 149 -12.36 -14.72 7.94
N PRO A 150 -13.20 -13.73 8.30
CA PRO A 150 -14.41 -13.98 9.07
C PRO A 150 -15.42 -14.79 8.24
N ALA A 151 -16.41 -15.39 8.93
CA ALA A 151 -17.49 -16.11 8.27
C ALA A 151 -18.23 -15.24 7.23
N GLY A 152 -18.62 -15.84 6.10
CA GLY A 152 -19.20 -15.13 4.96
C GLY A 152 -18.18 -14.40 4.09
N SER A 153 -16.88 -14.67 4.29
CA SER A 153 -15.81 -14.20 3.43
C SER A 153 -14.72 -15.25 3.22
N SER A 154 -14.06 -15.17 2.09
CA SER A 154 -13.01 -16.11 1.67
C SER A 154 -11.72 -15.38 1.36
N PRO A 155 -10.55 -16.02 1.58
CA PRO A 155 -9.27 -15.44 1.24
C PRO A 155 -9.15 -15.25 -0.28
N VAL A 156 -8.60 -14.11 -0.66
CA VAL A 156 -8.24 -13.79 -2.04
C VAL A 156 -6.90 -14.47 -2.36
N ARG A 157 -6.84 -15.17 -3.49
CA ARG A 157 -5.61 -15.77 -4.02
C ARG A 157 -4.91 -14.85 -5.01
#